data_AF-A0A439CMM7-F1
#
_entry.id   AF-A0A439CMM7-F1
#
_cell.length_a   1.000
_cell.length_b   1.000
_cell.length_c   1.000
_cell.angle_alpha   90.00
_cell.angle_beta   90.00
_cell.angle_gamma   90.00
#
_symmetry.space_group_name_H-M   'P 1'
#
loop_
_entity.id
_entity.type
_entity.pdbx_description
1 polymer ?
#
loop_
_entity_poly.entity_id
_entity_poly.type
_entity_poly.pdbx_seq_one_letter_code
_entity_poly.pdbx_strand_id
1 'polypeptide(L)'
;AHAGYPHSVLSIFRRGNVYGCEDDFREFARLPVDKVVVLAELDPVCPAAQLAELGFESGRVRVVERAGHDVVRTEPAEVARIVYELWTR
;
A
#
# COMPACT_ATOMS: atom_id res chain seq x y z
N ALA A 1 11.23 -18.02 -15.18
CA ALA A 1 10.10 -17.63 -14.33
C ALA A 1 10.54 -16.44 -13.48
N HIS A 2 9.81 -15.32 -13.52
CA HIS A 2 10.17 -14.12 -12.74
C HIS A 2 9.56 -14.25 -11.34
N ALA A 3 10.38 -14.18 -10.29
CA ALA A 3 9.93 -14.35 -8.90
C ALA A 3 8.82 -13.36 -8.50
N GLY A 4 8.71 -12.21 -9.17
CA GLY A 4 7.62 -11.24 -8.95
C GLY A 4 6.26 -11.58 -9.59
N TYR A 5 6.14 -12.65 -10.40
CA TYR A 5 4.85 -13.07 -10.98
C TYR A 5 3.73 -13.36 -9.95
N PRO A 6 3.99 -14.03 -8.81
CA PRO A 6 2.99 -14.22 -7.75
C PRO A 6 2.69 -12.94 -6.95
N HIS A 7 3.54 -11.92 -7.04
CA HIS A 7 3.47 -10.70 -6.23
C HIS A 7 3.13 -9.45 -7.07
N SER A 8 2.44 -9.64 -8.19
CA SER A 8 2.04 -8.57 -9.11
C SER A 8 1.42 -7.40 -8.33
N VAL A 9 1.89 -6.17 -8.59
CA VAL A 9 1.36 -4.95 -7.95
C VAL A 9 -0.09 -4.76 -8.41
N LEU A 10 -1.04 -5.05 -7.52
CA LEU A 10 -2.45 -5.16 -7.87
C LEU A 10 -3.16 -3.80 -7.99
N SER A 11 -2.63 -2.71 -7.42
CA SER A 11 -3.26 -1.40 -7.56
C SER A 11 -2.30 -0.22 -7.32
N ILE A 12 -2.41 0.79 -8.17
CA ILE A 12 -1.95 2.17 -7.92
C ILE A 12 -3.20 3.05 -7.98
N PHE A 13 -3.69 3.50 -6.83
CA PHE A 13 -4.85 4.40 -6.76
C PHE A 13 -4.44 5.82 -7.16
N ARG A 14 -4.34 6.08 -8.47
CA ARG A 14 -4.29 7.47 -8.96
C ARG A 14 -5.62 8.13 -8.59
N ARG A 15 -5.57 9.07 -7.62
CA ARG A 15 -6.68 9.90 -7.09
C ARG A 15 -7.42 9.38 -5.85
N GLY A 16 -6.90 8.38 -5.12
CA GLY A 16 -7.38 8.10 -3.76
C GLY A 16 -8.88 7.77 -3.63
N ASN A 17 -9.42 6.91 -4.50
CA ASN A 17 -10.78 6.35 -4.39
C ASN A 17 -10.90 5.34 -3.23
N VAL A 18 -10.40 5.69 -2.04
CA VAL A 18 -10.64 4.89 -0.83
C VAL A 18 -12.06 5.12 -0.32
N TYR A 19 -12.54 6.36 -0.44
CA TYR A 19 -13.85 6.76 0.06
C TYR A 19 -14.99 6.17 -0.78
N GLY A 20 -15.91 5.48 -0.11
CA GLY A 20 -17.07 4.83 -0.73
C GLY A 20 -16.80 3.41 -1.27
N CYS A 21 -15.57 2.91 -1.15
CA CYS A 21 -15.19 1.54 -1.51
C CYS A 21 -14.73 0.72 -0.28
N GLU A 22 -15.05 1.16 0.94
CA GLU A 22 -14.52 0.58 2.17
C GLU A 22 -14.81 -0.93 2.29
N ASP A 23 -15.96 -1.38 1.80
CA ASP A 23 -16.31 -2.81 1.78
C ASP A 23 -15.43 -3.62 0.82
N ASP A 24 -15.11 -3.09 -0.36
CA ASP A 24 -14.17 -3.71 -1.30
C ASP A 24 -12.78 -3.82 -0.66
N PHE A 25 -12.34 -2.79 0.07
CA PHE A 25 -11.05 -2.82 0.78
C PHE A 25 -11.05 -3.81 1.95
N ARG A 26 -12.16 -3.97 2.68
CA ARG A 26 -12.30 -4.99 3.72
C ARG A 26 -12.27 -6.40 3.13
N GLU A 27 -12.92 -6.62 1.99
CA GLU A 27 -12.85 -7.89 1.27
C GLU A 27 -11.42 -8.15 0.80
N PHE A 28 -10.80 -7.15 0.15
CA PHE A 28 -9.43 -7.24 -0.32
C PHE A 28 -8.47 -7.60 0.81
N ALA A 29 -8.54 -6.91 1.95
CA ALA A 29 -7.69 -7.16 3.12
C ALA A 29 -7.71 -8.64 3.57
N ARG A 30 -8.88 -9.30 3.49
CA ARG A 30 -9.09 -10.71 3.89
C ARG A 30 -8.59 -11.75 2.89
N LEU A 31 -8.30 -11.38 1.63
CA LEU A 31 -7.85 -12.34 0.63
C LEU A 31 -6.53 -13.02 1.06
N PRO A 32 -6.33 -14.32 0.78
CA PRO A 32 -5.11 -15.05 1.18
C PRO A 32 -3.92 -14.78 0.24
N VAL A 33 -3.70 -13.51 -0.09
CA VAL A 33 -2.58 -13.02 -0.90
C VAL A 33 -1.69 -12.14 -0.05
N ASP A 34 -0.38 -12.19 -0.29
CA ASP A 34 0.56 -11.32 0.43
C ASP A 34 0.39 -9.86 -0.01
N LYS A 35 0.42 -8.95 0.96
CA LYS A 35 0.14 -7.52 0.75
C LYS A 35 1.16 -6.67 1.48
N VAL A 36 1.46 -5.53 0.87
CA VAL A 36 2.11 -4.41 1.52
C VAL A 36 1.33 -3.15 1.16
N VAL A 37 1.15 -2.25 2.11
CA VAL A 37 0.56 -0.93 1.86
C VAL A 37 1.64 0.10 2.05
N VAL A 38 1.88 0.94 1.05
CA VAL A 38 2.81 2.08 1.14
C VAL A 38 1.98 3.33 1.39
N LEU A 39 2.28 4.02 2.49
CA LEU A 39 1.60 5.24 2.91
C LEU A 39 2.61 6.38 3.03
N ALA A 40 2.24 7.58 2.62
CA ALA A 40 3.05 8.76 2.88
C ALA A 40 2.65 9.39 4.21
N GLU A 41 3.62 9.74 5.06
CA GLU A 41 3.36 10.31 6.40
C GLU A 41 2.50 11.59 6.35
N LEU A 42 2.74 12.44 5.35
CA LEU A 42 2.09 13.74 5.20
C LEU A 42 0.91 13.71 4.22
N ASP A 43 0.46 12.52 3.78
CA ASP A 43 -0.72 12.40 2.93
C ASP A 43 -1.99 12.66 3.76
N PRO A 44 -2.74 13.75 3.48
CA PRO A 44 -3.94 14.08 4.25
C PRO A 44 -5.15 13.21 3.89
N VAL A 45 -5.04 12.33 2.88
CA VAL A 45 -6.18 11.58 2.33
C VAL A 45 -6.48 10.30 3.09
N CYS A 46 -5.48 9.62 3.67
CA CYS A 46 -5.70 8.35 4.35
C CYS A 46 -4.70 8.16 5.52
N PRO A 47 -5.14 8.22 6.79
CA PRO A 47 -4.26 7.92 7.91
C PRO A 47 -4.04 6.41 8.08
N ALA A 48 -2.90 6.02 8.65
CA ALA A 48 -2.59 4.61 8.92
C ALA A 48 -3.66 3.90 9.80
N ALA A 49 -4.33 4.65 10.68
CA ALA A 49 -5.41 4.13 11.52
C ALA A 49 -6.61 3.62 10.68
N GLN A 50 -6.96 4.31 9.60
CA GLN A 50 -8.05 3.90 8.71
C GLN A 50 -7.75 2.55 8.04
N LEU A 51 -6.50 2.31 7.65
CA LEU A 51 -6.08 1.02 7.09
C LEU A 51 -6.23 -0.13 8.10
N ALA A 52 -5.92 0.13 9.38
CA ALA A 52 -6.11 -0.85 10.44
C ALA A 52 -7.62 -1.16 10.64
N GLU A 53 -8.49 -0.16 10.60
CA GLU A 53 -9.95 -0.33 10.67
C GLU A 53 -10.51 -1.14 9.48
N LEU A 54 -9.90 -1.02 8.30
CA LEU A 54 -10.24 -1.82 7.12
C LEU A 54 -9.71 -3.25 7.18
N GLY A 55 -8.88 -3.59 8.17
CA GLY A 55 -8.34 -4.94 8.38
C GLY A 55 -6.98 -5.20 7.73
N PHE A 56 -6.27 -4.17 7.27
CA PHE A 56 -4.88 -4.33 6.85
C PHE A 56 -3.99 -4.53 8.07
N GLU A 57 -3.11 -5.54 8.00
CA GLU A 57 -2.17 -5.84 9.06
C GLU A 57 -1.21 -4.65 9.28
N SER A 58 -1.15 -4.12 10.51
CA SER A 58 -0.26 -2.99 10.83
C SER A 58 1.21 -3.27 10.50
N GLY A 59 1.66 -4.53 10.63
CA GLY A 59 3.02 -4.97 10.25
C GLY A 59 3.29 -5.01 8.74
N ARG A 60 2.26 -4.81 7.90
CA ARG A 60 2.33 -4.76 6.43
C ARG A 60 2.12 -3.34 5.88
N VAL A 61 1.83 -2.36 6.72
CA VAL A 61 1.82 -0.94 6.34
C VAL A 61 3.25 -0.40 6.45
N ARG A 62 3.70 0.34 5.44
CA ARG A 62 5.01 0.98 5.35
C ARG A 62 4.79 2.46 5.15
N VAL A 63 5.15 3.24 6.17
CA VAL A 63 5.04 4.70 6.12
C VAL A 63 6.35 5.27 5.60
N VAL A 64 6.28 6.07 4.54
CA VAL A 64 7.41 6.84 4.01
C VAL A 64 7.39 8.20 4.69
N GLU A 65 8.40 8.45 5.51
CA GLU A 65 8.54 9.68 6.29
C GLU A 65 8.66 10.91 5.38
N ARG A 66 8.08 12.03 5.81
CA ARG A 66 8.15 13.35 5.15
C ARG A 66 7.59 13.40 3.72
N ALA A 67 7.02 12.31 3.22
CA ALA A 67 6.42 12.24 1.89
C ALA A 67 4.94 12.62 1.94
N GLY A 68 4.48 13.30 0.88
CA GLY A 68 3.07 13.64 0.69
C GLY A 68 2.34 12.69 -0.26
N HIS A 69 1.14 13.08 -0.69
CA HIS A 69 0.28 12.30 -1.59
C HIS A 69 0.94 11.86 -2.92
N ASP A 70 2.05 12.49 -3.29
CA ASP A 70 2.84 12.20 -4.48
C ASP A 70 4.04 11.26 -4.23
N VAL A 71 4.08 10.54 -3.10
CA VAL A 71 5.18 9.67 -2.63
C VAL A 71 5.84 8.79 -3.70
N VAL A 72 5.07 8.24 -4.64
CA VAL A 72 5.63 7.40 -5.72
C VAL A 72 6.51 8.20 -6.69
N ARG A 73 6.26 9.51 -6.84
CA ARG A 73 7.03 10.44 -7.67
C ARG A 73 8.17 11.09 -6.92
N THR A 74 7.96 11.41 -5.64
CA THR A 74 8.92 12.14 -4.81
C THR A 74 9.95 11.21 -4.16
N GLU A 75 9.53 10.01 -3.77
CA GLU A 75 10.37 9.00 -3.11
C GLU A 75 10.43 7.66 -3.89
N PRO A 76 10.73 7.68 -5.20
CA PRO A 76 10.62 6.49 -6.06
C PRO A 76 11.57 5.35 -5.62
N ALA A 77 12.75 5.68 -5.09
CA ALA A 77 13.72 4.69 -4.63
C ALA A 77 13.23 3.92 -3.40
N GLU A 78 12.63 4.63 -2.44
CA GLU A 78 12.11 4.03 -1.21
C GLU A 78 10.87 3.17 -1.48
N VAL A 79 9.96 3.68 -2.33
CA VAL A 79 8.80 2.89 -2.78
C VAL A 79 9.25 1.64 -3.53
N ALA A 80 10.23 1.75 -4.42
CA ALA A 80 10.78 0.62 -5.16
C ALA A 80 11.42 -0.42 -4.22
N ARG A 81 12.15 0.02 -3.17
CA ARG A 81 12.73 -0.86 -2.16
C ARG A 81 11.64 -1.67 -1.44
N ILE A 82 10.56 -1.03 -1.00
CA ILE A 82 9.44 -1.70 -0.33
C ILE A 82 8.77 -2.74 -1.25
N VAL A 83 8.53 -2.38 -2.51
CA VAL A 83 7.95 -3.30 -3.49
C VAL A 83 8.89 -4.48 -3.78
N TYR A 84 10.19 -4.21 -3.90
CA TYR A 84 11.20 -5.25 -4.09
C TYR A 84 11.22 -6.24 -2.92
N GLU A 85 11.16 -5.75 -1.68
CA GLU A 85 11.09 -6.60 -0.48
C GLU A 85 9.86 -7.51 -0.46
N LEU A 86 8.71 -7.03 -0.96
CA LEU A 86 7.53 -7.87 -1.15
C LEU A 86 7.78 -8.97 -2.19
N TRP A 87 8.45 -8.64 -3.30
CA TRP A 87 8.70 -9.57 -4.42
C TRP A 87 9.76 -10.63 -4.14
N THR A 88 10.68 -10.38 -3.21
CA THR A 88 11.78 -11.29 -2.88
C THR A 88 11.57 -12.08 -1.59
N ARG A 89 10.38 -12.01 -1.01
CA ARG A 89 9.95 -12.86 0.11
C ARG A 89 9.47 -14.22 -0.39
#